data_AF-A0A5J5A0G5-F1
#
_entry.id   AF-A0A5J5A0G5-F1
#
_cell.length_a   1.000
_cell.length_b   1.000
_cell.length_c   1.000
_cell.angle_alpha   90.00
_cell.angle_beta   90.00
_cell.angle_gamma   90.00
#
_symmetry.space_group_name_H-M   'P 1'
#
loop_
_entity.id
_entity.type
_entity.pdbx_description
1 polymer ?
#
loop_
_entity_poly.entity_id
_entity_poly.type
_entity_poly.pdbx_seq_one_letter_code
_entity_poly.pdbx_strand_id
1 'polypeptide(L)'
;MQLLTSIKKTVSLPRTVNNKDLHKQFQCVATDMLGAKTIIEPRPRMGSEAFSLFAEGIPGYYFLLGMQNETRRRLKSVHFPYFMLNEDVLPYGAALHASLATRYLLEYQPKPISPKENFHDEL
;
A
#
# COMPACT_ATOMS: atom_id res chain seq x y z
N MET A 1 25.99 -32.60 29.56
CA MET A 1 25.80 -32.27 28.13
C MET A 1 24.83 -31.10 28.04
N GLN A 2 25.33 -29.86 28.03
CA GLN A 2 24.51 -28.66 27.88
C GLN A 2 24.17 -28.49 26.40
N LEU A 3 22.90 -28.71 26.03
CA LEU A 3 22.37 -28.29 24.73
C LEU A 3 22.27 -26.76 24.73
N LEU A 4 23.29 -26.11 24.17
CA LEU A 4 23.22 -24.70 23.81
C LEU A 4 22.28 -24.57 22.60
N THR A 5 21.00 -24.31 22.87
CA THR A 5 20.04 -23.96 21.82
C THR A 5 20.40 -22.58 21.28
N SER A 6 21.05 -22.53 20.11
CA SER A 6 21.36 -21.28 19.42
C SER A 6 20.06 -20.63 18.94
N ILE A 7 19.67 -19.51 19.55
CA ILE A 7 18.53 -18.69 19.09
C ILE A 7 19.03 -17.82 17.93
N LYS A 8 18.63 -18.16 16.70
CA LYS A 8 18.86 -17.30 15.53
C LYS A 8 17.79 -16.21 15.47
N LYS A 9 18.20 -14.95 15.54
CA LYS A 9 17.31 -13.80 15.26
C LYS A 9 17.01 -13.78 13.76
N THR A 10 15.74 -13.96 13.40
CA THR A 10 15.27 -13.75 12.03
C THR A 10 14.88 -12.28 11.84
N VAL A 11 15.12 -11.74 10.64
CA VAL A 11 14.76 -10.36 10.31
C VAL A 11 13.24 -10.26 10.22
N SER A 12 12.64 -9.36 10.98
CA SER A 12 11.21 -9.04 10.94
C SER A 12 10.94 -7.88 10.00
N LEU A 13 9.83 -7.94 9.26
CA LEU A 13 9.36 -6.79 8.48
C LEU A 13 8.92 -5.65 9.42
N PRO A 14 9.21 -4.38 9.08
CA PRO A 14 8.70 -3.23 9.83
C PRO A 14 7.19 -3.08 9.66
N ARG A 15 6.59 -2.12 10.38
CA ARG A 15 5.16 -1.82 10.22
C ARG A 15 4.94 -1.07 8.92
N THR A 16 3.92 -1.45 8.16
CA THR A 16 3.44 -0.65 7.03
C THR A 16 2.74 0.60 7.55
N VAL A 17 3.34 1.77 7.34
CA VAL A 17 2.79 3.08 7.73
C VAL A 17 2.50 3.91 6.48
N ASN A 18 1.24 4.28 6.29
CA ASN A 18 0.83 5.14 5.20
C ASN A 18 1.25 6.59 5.45
N ASN A 19 1.84 7.22 4.44
CA ASN A 19 2.13 8.65 4.47
C ASN A 19 0.82 9.48 4.55
N LYS A 20 0.79 10.49 5.42
CA LYS A 20 -0.42 11.29 5.70
C LYS A 20 -0.87 12.16 4.51
N ASP A 21 0.06 12.66 3.70
CA ASP A 21 -0.30 13.52 2.57
C ASP A 21 -0.77 12.68 1.39
N LEU A 22 -0.14 11.52 1.17
CA LEU A 22 -0.65 10.53 0.21
C LEU A 22 -2.03 9.98 0.62
N HIS A 23 -2.31 9.86 1.93
CA HIS A 23 -3.63 9.48 2.41
C HIS A 23 -4.70 10.51 2.04
N LYS A 24 -4.43 11.81 2.19
CA LYS A 24 -5.35 12.87 1.77
C LYS A 24 -5.60 12.81 0.26
N GLN A 25 -4.53 12.65 -0.53
CA GLN A 25 -4.67 12.51 -1.98
C GLN A 25 -5.50 11.28 -2.36
N PHE A 26 -5.26 10.15 -1.70
CA PHE A 26 -6.07 8.95 -1.89
C PHE A 26 -7.55 9.20 -1.57
N GLN A 27 -7.86 9.85 -0.45
CA GLN A 27 -9.24 10.17 -0.08
C GLN A 27 -9.90 11.06 -1.13
N CYS A 28 -9.22 12.07 -1.67
CA CYS A 28 -9.74 12.90 -2.75
C CYS A 28 -10.03 12.06 -4.01
N VAL A 29 -9.02 11.32 -4.52
CA VAL A 29 -9.16 10.53 -5.75
C VAL A 29 -10.24 9.46 -5.61
N ALA A 30 -10.24 8.70 -4.52
CA ALA A 30 -11.24 7.67 -4.29
C ALA A 30 -12.65 8.26 -4.12
N THR A 31 -12.78 9.44 -3.51
CA THR A 31 -14.08 10.13 -3.36
C THR A 31 -14.60 10.59 -4.72
N ASP A 32 -13.76 11.19 -5.54
CA ASP A 32 -14.13 11.65 -6.88
C ASP A 32 -14.59 10.49 -7.77
N MET A 33 -13.91 9.35 -7.65
CA MET A 33 -14.19 8.17 -8.48
C MET A 33 -15.40 7.36 -8.01
N LEU A 34 -15.53 7.12 -6.70
CA LEU A 34 -16.43 6.11 -6.13
C LEU A 34 -17.45 6.68 -5.15
N GLY A 35 -17.30 7.95 -4.76
CA GLY A 35 -18.11 8.63 -3.77
C GLY A 35 -17.61 8.41 -2.34
N ALA A 36 -17.81 9.40 -1.46
CA ALA A 36 -17.27 9.38 -0.09
C ALA A 36 -17.73 8.17 0.75
N LYS A 37 -18.91 7.61 0.47
CA LYS A 37 -19.49 6.49 1.23
C LYS A 37 -18.77 5.15 0.99
N THR A 38 -18.00 5.02 -0.09
CA THR A 38 -17.29 3.77 -0.40
C THR A 38 -15.92 3.69 0.26
N ILE A 39 -15.46 4.79 0.85
CA ILE A 39 -14.19 4.85 1.58
C ILE A 39 -14.45 4.42 3.02
N ILE A 40 -13.78 3.36 3.45
CA ILE A 40 -13.88 2.83 4.80
C ILE A 40 -12.51 2.96 5.45
N GLU A 41 -12.42 3.71 6.54
CA GLU A 41 -11.21 3.80 7.35
C GLU A 41 -11.00 2.49 8.12
N PRO A 42 -9.98 1.69 7.78
CA PRO A 42 -9.78 0.40 8.41
C PRO A 42 -9.09 0.57 9.77
N ARG A 43 -9.41 -0.33 10.71
CA ARG A 43 -8.55 -0.49 11.90
C ARG A 43 -7.19 -1.08 11.50
N PRO A 44 -6.10 -0.77 12.23
CA PRO A 44 -4.82 -1.41 12.02
C PRO A 44 -4.93 -2.93 11.99
N ARG A 45 -4.21 -3.57 11.06
CA ARG A 45 -4.21 -5.02 10.85
C ARG A 45 -2.90 -5.60 11.35
N MET A 46 -2.97 -6.80 11.93
CA MET A 46 -1.79 -7.53 12.43
C MET A 46 -1.11 -8.39 11.36
N GLY A 47 -1.53 -8.29 10.10
CA GLY A 47 -0.87 -8.97 8.98
C GLY A 47 0.50 -8.35 8.71
N SER A 48 1.43 -9.19 8.23
CA SER A 48 2.76 -8.75 7.79
C SER A 48 2.75 -8.55 6.27
N GLU A 49 3.39 -7.48 5.80
CA GLU A 49 3.39 -7.08 4.38
C GLU A 49 4.75 -6.50 4.01
N ALA A 50 5.38 -7.01 2.95
CA ALA A 50 6.72 -6.60 2.53
C ALA A 50 6.75 -5.18 1.94
N PHE A 51 5.60 -4.62 1.57
CA PHE A 51 5.47 -3.22 1.18
C PHE A 51 6.04 -2.25 2.22
N SER A 52 6.06 -2.65 3.50
CA SER A 52 6.67 -1.88 4.59
C SER A 52 8.12 -1.48 4.29
N LEU A 53 8.89 -2.31 3.58
CA LEU A 53 10.28 -2.02 3.24
C LEU A 53 10.41 -0.83 2.27
N PHE A 54 9.47 -0.67 1.35
CA PHE A 54 9.42 0.52 0.49
C PHE A 54 8.98 1.76 1.27
N ALA A 55 7.98 1.60 2.14
CA ALA A 55 7.42 2.71 2.92
C ALA A 55 8.39 3.27 3.99
N GLU A 56 9.42 2.52 4.38
CA GLU A 56 10.52 3.01 5.22
C GLU A 56 11.48 3.96 4.47
N GLY A 57 11.69 3.72 3.17
CA GLY A 57 12.65 4.48 2.37
C GLY A 57 12.07 5.73 1.69
N ILE A 58 10.80 5.68 1.29
CA ILE A 58 10.11 6.77 0.58
C ILE A 58 8.66 6.89 1.06
N PRO A 59 8.00 8.06 0.88
CA PRO A 59 6.57 8.19 1.14
C PRO A 59 5.76 7.12 0.39
N GLY A 60 5.25 6.14 1.12
CA GLY A 60 4.46 5.03 0.59
C GLY A 60 3.00 5.12 1.00
N TYR A 61 2.12 4.55 0.18
CA TYR A 61 0.70 4.42 0.49
C TYR A 61 0.16 3.08 0.01
N TYR A 62 -0.39 2.31 0.96
CA TYR A 62 -0.96 0.99 0.79
C TYR A 62 -2.44 1.02 1.13
N PHE A 63 -3.28 0.46 0.27
CA PHE A 63 -4.72 0.37 0.50
C PHE A 63 -5.25 -1.02 0.15
N LEU A 64 -6.41 -1.36 0.70
CA LEU A 64 -7.11 -2.59 0.40
C LEU A 64 -8.33 -2.28 -0.47
N LEU A 65 -8.51 -3.03 -1.55
CA LEU A 65 -9.72 -2.96 -2.37
C LEU A 65 -10.75 -3.96 -1.85
N GLY A 66 -11.93 -3.46 -1.49
CA GLY A 66 -13.04 -4.31 -1.04
C GLY A 66 -13.55 -5.20 -2.16
N MET A 67 -13.70 -6.50 -1.87
CA MET A 67 -14.18 -7.49 -2.85
C MET A 67 -15.59 -8.02 -2.56
N GLN A 68 -16.10 -7.77 -1.35
CA GLN A 68 -17.38 -8.32 -0.92
C GLN A 68 -18.54 -7.66 -1.68
N ASN A 69 -19.40 -8.50 -2.25
CA ASN A 69 -20.66 -8.08 -2.84
C ASN A 69 -21.80 -8.66 -1.97
N GLU A 70 -22.75 -7.83 -1.54
CA GLU A 70 -23.87 -8.25 -0.68
C GLU A 70 -24.81 -9.26 -1.34
N THR A 71 -24.88 -9.24 -2.67
CA THR A 71 -25.70 -10.18 -3.45
C THR A 71 -25.04 -11.55 -3.64
N ARG A 72 -23.74 -11.65 -3.32
CA ARG A 72 -22.95 -12.89 -3.46
C ARG A 72 -22.65 -13.51 -2.11
N ARG A 73 -22.25 -14.79 -2.13
CA ARG A 73 -21.78 -15.47 -0.91
C ARG A 73 -20.62 -14.71 -0.28
N ARG A 74 -20.53 -14.76 1.05
CA ARG A 74 -19.43 -14.15 1.80
C ARG A 74 -18.10 -14.75 1.36
N LEU A 75 -17.18 -13.89 0.93
CA LEU A 75 -15.85 -14.32 0.51
C LEU A 75 -15.04 -14.82 1.72
N LYS A 76 -14.21 -15.83 1.48
CA LYS A 76 -13.29 -16.36 2.49
C LYS A 76 -12.04 -15.48 2.59
N SER A 77 -11.37 -15.54 3.74
CA SER A 77 -10.13 -14.79 3.97
C SER A 77 -9.06 -15.15 2.95
N VAL A 78 -8.17 -14.19 2.68
CA VAL A 78 -6.87 -14.48 2.08
C VAL A 78 -6.18 -15.61 2.87
N HIS A 79 -5.47 -16.49 2.15
CA HIS A 79 -4.87 -17.75 2.62
C HIS A 79 -5.82 -18.93 2.87
N PHE A 80 -7.14 -18.78 2.68
CA PHE A 80 -8.03 -19.94 2.75
C PHE A 80 -7.99 -20.75 1.44
N PRO A 81 -7.99 -22.11 1.46
CA PRO A 81 -7.86 -22.94 0.25
C PRO A 81 -8.97 -22.71 -0.79
N TYR A 82 -10.15 -22.30 -0.33
CA TYR A 82 -11.31 -22.00 -1.16
C TYR A 82 -11.53 -20.48 -1.32
N PHE A 83 -10.46 -19.69 -1.23
CA PHE A 83 -10.51 -18.28 -1.55
C PHE A 83 -11.00 -18.09 -2.99
N MET A 84 -11.86 -17.10 -3.21
CA MET A 84 -12.37 -16.74 -4.51
C MET A 84 -12.19 -15.24 -4.74
N LEU A 85 -11.74 -14.89 -5.93
CA LEU A 85 -11.63 -13.51 -6.38
C LEU A 85 -12.97 -13.05 -6.96
N ASN A 86 -13.41 -11.86 -6.57
CA ASN A 86 -14.49 -11.17 -7.26
C ASN A 86 -13.88 -10.34 -8.39
N GLU A 87 -13.88 -10.87 -9.61
CA GLU A 87 -13.23 -10.21 -10.76
C GLU A 87 -13.90 -8.90 -11.18
N ASP A 88 -15.16 -8.67 -10.79
CA ASP A 88 -15.89 -7.42 -11.01
C ASP A 88 -15.16 -6.21 -10.40
N VAL A 89 -14.27 -6.43 -9.40
CA VAL A 89 -13.52 -5.34 -8.76
C VAL A 89 -12.23 -4.96 -9.49
N LEU A 90 -11.76 -5.77 -10.44
CA LEU A 90 -10.49 -5.54 -11.14
C LEU A 90 -10.45 -4.19 -11.88
N PRO A 91 -11.51 -3.75 -12.59
CA PRO A 91 -11.53 -2.43 -13.22
C PRO A 91 -11.37 -1.28 -12.22
N TYR A 92 -11.93 -1.42 -11.01
CA TYR A 92 -11.82 -0.41 -9.95
C TYR A 92 -10.39 -0.28 -9.44
N GLY A 93 -9.72 -1.41 -9.20
CA GLY A 93 -8.31 -1.42 -8.81
C GLY A 93 -7.41 -0.77 -9.85
N ALA A 94 -7.59 -1.15 -11.13
CA ALA A 94 -6.85 -0.57 -12.24
C ALA A 94 -7.07 0.95 -12.35
N ALA A 95 -8.33 1.39 -12.31
CA ALA A 95 -8.67 2.80 -12.40
C ALA A 95 -8.15 3.61 -11.21
N LEU A 96 -8.20 3.07 -9.98
CA LEU A 96 -7.65 3.72 -8.79
C LEU A 96 -6.15 3.91 -8.92
N HIS A 97 -5.40 2.87 -9.30
CA HIS A 97 -3.96 2.99 -9.51
C HIS A 97 -3.61 4.04 -10.58
N ALA A 98 -4.28 4.01 -11.73
CA ALA A 98 -4.05 4.96 -12.80
C ALA A 98 -4.38 6.40 -12.36
N SER A 99 -5.49 6.59 -11.66
CA SER A 99 -5.94 7.91 -11.21
C SER A 99 -5.04 8.49 -10.11
N LEU A 100 -4.59 7.65 -9.17
CA LEU A 100 -3.64 8.06 -8.12
C LEU A 100 -2.31 8.51 -8.74
N ALA A 101 -1.73 7.71 -9.64
CA ALA A 101 -0.49 8.06 -10.30
C ALA A 101 -0.63 9.34 -11.13
N THR A 102 -1.70 9.46 -11.91
CA THR A 102 -1.97 10.64 -12.73
C THR A 102 -2.14 11.89 -11.88
N ARG A 103 -2.97 11.82 -10.83
CA ARG A 103 -3.21 12.96 -9.94
C ARG A 103 -1.93 13.38 -9.23
N TYR A 104 -1.14 12.41 -8.75
CA TYR A 104 0.15 12.67 -8.13
C TYR A 104 1.08 13.44 -9.07
N LEU A 105 1.24 13.00 -10.32
CA LEU A 105 2.13 13.67 -11.28
C LEU A 105 1.64 15.08 -11.67
N LEU A 106 0.33 15.30 -11.75
CA LEU A 106 -0.24 16.61 -12.07
C LEU A 106 -0.11 17.60 -10.91
N GLU A 107 -0.21 17.13 -9.67
CA GLU A 107 -0.06 17.95 -8.47
C GLU A 107 1.40 18.09 -8.02
N TYR A 108 2.28 17.22 -8.51
CA TYR A 108 3.68 17.22 -8.15
C TYR A 108 4.36 18.49 -8.66
N GLN A 109 4.78 19.35 -7.74
CA GLN A 109 5.71 20.43 -8.02
C GLN A 109 7.12 19.96 -7.70
N PRO A 110 8.01 19.78 -8.70
CA PRO A 110 9.39 19.45 -8.41
C PRO A 110 10.02 20.56 -7.60
N LYS A 111 10.61 20.19 -6.46
CA LYS A 111 11.47 21.11 -5.72
C LYS A 111 12.68 21.41 -6.62
N PRO A 112 13.03 22.68 -6.89
CA PRO A 112 14.19 22.98 -7.74
C PRO A 112 15.43 22.34 -7.12
N ILE A 113 16.13 21.54 -7.93
CA ILE A 113 17.37 20.89 -7.54
C ILE A 113 18.38 22.00 -7.27
N SER A 114 18.74 22.23 -6.01
CA SER A 114 19.90 23.07 -5.70
C SER A 114 21.16 22.31 -6.14
N PRO A 115 22.01 22.88 -7.01
CA PRO A 115 23.21 22.19 -7.43
C PRO A 115 24.21 22.19 -6.28
N LYS A 116 24.37 21.05 -5.60
CA LYS A 116 25.55 20.68 -4.80
C LYS A 116 25.46 19.21 -4.38
N GLU A 117 26.16 18.34 -5.11
CA GLU A 117 27.35 17.63 -4.61
C GLU A 117 27.99 16.84 -5.78
N ASN A 118 29.29 17.02 -5.96
CA ASN A 118 30.08 16.34 -6.98
C ASN A 118 30.15 14.84 -6.65
N PHE A 119 29.46 14.02 -7.44
CA PHE A 119 29.76 12.59 -7.47
C PHE A 119 31.04 12.40 -8.26
N HIS A 120 32.14 12.16 -7.55
CA HIS A 120 33.34 11.58 -8.13
C HIS A 120 33.05 10.09 -8.34
N ASP A 121 32.63 9.73 -9.55
CA ASP A 121 32.66 8.34 -10.00
C ASP A 121 34.12 7.99 -10.33
N GLU A 122 34.77 7.24 -9.45
CA GLU A 122 36.03 6.56 -9.77
C GLU A 122 35.71 5.20 -10.40
N LEU A 123 36.01 5.09 -11.71
CA LEU A 123 36.23 3.83 -12.42
C LEU A 123 37.71 3.44 -12.34
#